data_AF-A0A426VZ80-F1
#
_entry.id   AF-A0A426VZ80-F1
#
_cell.length_a   1.000
_cell.length_b   1.000
_cell.length_c   1.000
_cell.angle_alpha   90.00
_cell.angle_beta   90.00
_cell.angle_gamma   90.00
#
_symmetry.space_group_name_H-M   'P 1'
#
loop_
_entity.id
_entity.type
_entity.pdbx_description
1 polymer ?
#
loop_
_entity_poly.entity_id
_entity_poly.type
_entity_poly.pdbx_seq_one_letter_code
_entity_poly.pdbx_strand_id
1 'polypeptide(L)'
;MILFFSAPLFADEVQSTIGKFKKAPDTHTFFKNAYGYAVFPTIGKGGIGIGAAHGKGKVFRKGTHTGNSSMTQLSIGFQLGGQAFSQIIFLQDKRAYDEFTGGSFEFSAQASAVALTAGTNAQTSTAGNAAGAGETKQKASYVGGMATFTMAKGGLMYEAAIGGQKFNFKPK
;
A
#
# COMPACT_ATOMS: atom_id res chain seq x y z
N MET A 1 34.03 -12.25 -2.68
CA MET A 1 32.62 -12.31 -2.26
C MET A 1 32.31 -11.00 -1.54
N ILE A 2 31.78 -9.99 -2.25
CA ILE A 2 31.52 -8.66 -1.64
C ILE A 2 30.12 -8.69 -1.00
N LEU A 3 30.09 -8.73 0.33
CA LEU A 3 28.88 -8.56 1.14
C LEU A 3 28.50 -7.07 1.13
N PHE A 4 27.51 -6.70 0.31
CA PHE A 4 26.92 -5.37 0.35
C PHE A 4 25.99 -5.23 1.57
N PHE A 5 26.41 -4.46 2.56
CA PHE A 5 25.58 -3.96 3.67
C PHE A 5 24.61 -2.88 3.17
N SER A 6 23.56 -3.25 2.43
CA SER A 6 22.47 -2.32 2.04
C SER A 6 21.34 -2.24 3.10
N ALA A 7 21.52 -2.84 4.27
CA ALA A 7 20.51 -2.91 5.32
C ALA A 7 20.11 -1.57 6.01
N PRO A 8 21.04 -0.62 6.31
CA PRO A 8 20.68 0.58 7.08
C PRO A 8 19.76 1.50 6.28
N LEU A 9 20.11 1.78 5.01
CA LEU A 9 19.34 2.68 4.15
C LEU A 9 17.88 2.24 3.98
N PHE A 10 17.64 0.93 3.76
CA PHE A 10 16.29 0.42 3.61
C PHE A 10 15.50 0.45 4.93
N ALA A 11 16.15 0.23 6.07
CA ALA A 11 15.49 0.38 7.37
C ALA A 11 15.08 1.83 7.63
N ASP A 12 15.95 2.78 7.29
CA ASP A 12 15.69 4.21 7.42
C ASP A 12 14.56 4.67 6.49
N GLU A 13 14.52 4.19 5.24
CA GLU A 13 13.43 4.46 4.30
C GLU A 13 12.08 3.95 4.81
N VAL A 14 12.04 2.77 5.43
CA VAL A 14 10.83 2.21 6.05
C VAL A 14 10.34 3.11 7.18
N GLN A 15 11.22 3.51 8.10
CA GLN A 15 10.83 4.36 9.22
C GLN A 15 10.40 5.75 8.76
N SER A 16 11.11 6.34 7.81
CA SER A 16 10.74 7.61 7.19
C SER A 16 9.36 7.54 6.54
N THR A 17 9.07 6.44 5.83
CA THR A 17 7.76 6.22 5.19
C THR A 17 6.64 6.05 6.21
N ILE A 18 6.86 5.27 7.27
CA ILE A 18 5.90 5.15 8.39
C ILE A 18 5.66 6.53 9.00
N GLY A 19 6.71 7.33 9.21
CA GLY A 19 6.60 8.69 9.72
C GLY A 19 5.76 9.61 8.82
N LYS A 20 5.87 9.49 7.50
CA LYS A 20 5.02 10.23 6.55
C LYS A 20 3.55 9.81 6.66
N PHE A 21 3.27 8.51 6.68
CA PHE A 21 1.88 8.04 6.85
C PHE A 21 1.31 8.48 8.20
N LYS A 22 2.07 8.39 9.30
CA LYS A 22 1.64 8.86 10.62
C LYS A 22 1.33 10.36 10.69
N LYS A 23 1.80 11.17 9.75
CA LYS A 23 1.45 12.61 9.64
C LYS A 23 0.17 12.84 8.83
N ALA A 24 -0.29 11.85 8.06
CA ALA A 24 -1.51 11.93 7.29
C ALA A 24 -2.73 11.63 8.20
N PRO A 25 -3.63 12.60 8.44
CA PRO A 25 -4.73 12.46 9.38
C PRO A 25 -5.63 11.24 9.13
N ASP A 26 -5.84 10.90 7.85
CA ASP A 26 -6.71 9.80 7.44
C ASP A 26 -6.19 8.41 7.88
N THR A 27 -4.91 8.31 8.24
CA THR A 27 -4.30 7.04 8.69
C THR A 27 -4.29 6.86 10.20
N HIS A 28 -4.52 7.92 10.98
CA HIS A 28 -4.34 7.90 12.45
C HIS A 28 -5.18 6.80 13.11
N THR A 29 -6.44 6.69 12.71
CA THR A 29 -7.37 5.67 13.22
C THR A 29 -6.89 4.25 12.93
N PHE A 30 -6.25 4.03 11.77
CA PHE A 30 -5.75 2.72 11.37
C PHE A 30 -4.49 2.33 12.13
N PHE A 31 -3.56 3.26 12.31
CA PHE A 31 -2.39 3.02 13.17
C PHE A 31 -2.78 2.66 14.61
N LYS A 32 -3.89 3.22 15.11
CA LYS A 32 -4.40 2.92 16.45
C LYS A 32 -5.08 1.56 16.54
N ASN A 33 -5.87 1.18 15.55
CA ASN A 33 -6.80 0.06 15.66
C ASN A 33 -6.39 -1.21 14.90
N ALA A 34 -5.47 -1.12 13.93
CA ALA A 34 -5.04 -2.26 13.15
C ALA A 34 -4.28 -3.30 13.99
N TYR A 35 -4.51 -4.59 13.70
CA TYR A 35 -3.72 -5.68 14.26
C TYR A 35 -2.25 -5.62 13.81
N GLY A 36 -2.03 -5.26 12.55
CA GLY A 36 -0.71 -5.05 11.95
C GLY A 36 -0.78 -4.20 10.68
N TYR A 37 0.38 -3.94 10.08
CA TYR A 37 0.44 -3.24 8.81
C TYR A 37 1.66 -3.66 8.00
N ALA A 38 1.54 -3.61 6.67
CA ALA A 38 2.65 -3.74 5.73
C ALA A 38 2.96 -2.37 5.12
N VAL A 39 4.24 -2.02 5.04
CA VAL A 39 4.68 -0.74 4.47
C VAL A 39 5.72 -0.98 3.37
N PHE A 40 5.51 -0.32 2.24
CA PHE A 40 6.33 -0.37 1.04
C PHE A 40 6.85 1.05 0.78
N PRO A 41 8.13 1.35 1.12
CA PRO A 41 8.68 2.69 0.99
C PRO A 41 8.68 3.20 -0.45
N THR A 42 8.94 2.29 -1.38
CA THR A 42 9.06 2.58 -2.80
C THR A 42 8.54 1.40 -3.58
N ILE A 43 7.45 1.64 -4.31
CA ILE A 43 6.98 0.80 -5.39
C ILE A 43 7.26 1.55 -6.67
N GLY A 44 8.07 0.95 -7.54
CA GLY A 44 8.32 1.45 -8.88
C GLY A 44 7.35 0.82 -9.86
N LYS A 45 6.74 1.63 -10.71
CA LYS A 45 5.91 1.21 -11.84
C LYS A 45 6.56 1.71 -13.12
N GLY A 46 6.58 0.89 -14.17
CA GLY A 46 7.05 1.30 -15.48
C GLY A 46 6.58 0.33 -16.58
N GLY A 47 6.59 0.81 -17.82
CA GLY A 47 6.22 0.02 -18.99
C GLY A 47 6.02 0.86 -20.24
N ILE A 48 5.81 0.18 -21.37
CA ILE A 48 5.35 0.77 -22.63
C ILE A 48 4.27 -0.17 -23.16
N GLY A 49 3.00 0.24 -23.10
CA GLY A 49 1.84 -0.60 -23.43
C GLY A 49 1.49 -1.64 -22.36
N ILE A 50 2.47 -2.45 -21.93
CA ILE A 50 2.37 -3.38 -20.79
C ILE A 50 3.27 -2.87 -19.68
N GLY A 51 2.68 -2.67 -18.49
CA GLY A 51 3.37 -2.18 -17.30
C GLY A 51 3.51 -3.24 -16.22
N ALA A 52 4.56 -3.10 -15.42
CA ALA A 52 4.73 -3.84 -14.19
C ALA A 52 5.03 -2.87 -13.04
N ALA A 53 4.56 -3.23 -11.84
CA ALA A 53 4.97 -2.58 -10.61
C ALA A 53 5.67 -3.58 -9.69
N HIS A 54 6.70 -3.13 -8.99
CA HIS A 54 7.41 -3.93 -8.00
C HIS A 54 7.88 -3.07 -6.84
N GLY A 55 7.82 -3.61 -5.62
CA GLY A 55 8.31 -2.95 -4.43
C GLY A 55 8.63 -3.90 -3.30
N LYS A 56 9.61 -3.53 -2.47
CA LYS A 56 9.96 -4.24 -1.23
C LYS A 56 9.37 -3.51 -0.05
N GLY A 57 8.99 -4.26 0.97
CA GLY A 57 8.36 -3.74 2.17
C GLY A 57 8.65 -4.57 3.40
N LYS A 58 8.15 -4.07 4.53
CA LYS A 58 8.24 -4.72 5.84
C LYS A 58 6.86 -4.81 6.47
N VAL A 59 6.63 -5.87 7.22
CA VAL A 59 5.38 -6.12 7.95
C VAL A 59 5.61 -5.95 9.43
N PHE A 60 4.67 -5.30 10.10
CA PHE A 60 4.71 -4.98 11.51
C PHE A 60 3.45 -5.47 12.21
N ARG A 61 3.60 -5.93 13.45
CA ARG A 61 2.51 -6.23 14.38
C ARG A 61 2.79 -5.53 15.70
N LYS A 62 1.86 -4.68 16.16
CA LYS A 62 2.04 -3.85 17.37
C LYS A 62 3.37 -3.07 17.39
N GLY A 63 3.82 -2.59 16.23
CA GLY A 63 5.08 -1.85 16.08
C GLY A 63 6.34 -2.70 15.98
N THR A 64 6.26 -4.02 16.21
CA THR A 64 7.39 -4.93 16.03
C THR A 64 7.46 -5.45 14.60
N HIS A 65 8.65 -5.42 13.99
CA HIS A 65 8.89 -5.99 12.66
C HIS A 65 8.80 -7.52 12.71
N THR A 66 7.92 -8.10 11.91
CA THR A 66 7.62 -9.55 11.89
C THR A 66 8.14 -10.27 10.64
N GLY A 67 8.44 -9.54 9.57
CA GLY A 67 8.98 -10.13 8.35
C GLY A 67 8.97 -9.16 7.17
N ASN A 68 9.59 -9.59 6.08
CA ASN A 68 9.68 -8.82 4.84
C ASN A 68 8.54 -9.21 3.90
N SER A 69 8.11 -8.28 3.06
CA SER A 69 7.14 -8.54 2.01
C SER A 69 7.59 -7.93 0.68
N SER A 70 7.22 -8.54 -0.43
CA SER A 70 7.41 -7.98 -1.78
C SER A 70 6.07 -7.89 -2.48
N MET A 71 5.82 -6.78 -3.16
CA MET A 71 4.65 -6.57 -4.00
C MET A 71 5.05 -6.61 -5.47
N THR A 72 4.28 -7.31 -6.30
CA THR A 72 4.38 -7.29 -7.76
C THR A 72 3.00 -7.14 -8.38
N GLN A 73 2.88 -6.38 -9.45
CA GLN A 73 1.63 -6.18 -10.18
C GLN A 73 1.90 -6.10 -11.67
N LEU A 74 1.02 -6.69 -12.47
CA LEU A 74 1.01 -6.57 -13.93
C LEU A 74 -0.21 -5.73 -14.33
N SER A 75 -0.02 -4.82 -15.28
CA SER A 75 -1.09 -3.95 -15.79
C SER A 75 -1.01 -3.84 -17.30
N ILE A 76 -2.15 -3.98 -17.98
CA ILE A 76 -2.30 -3.70 -19.41
C ILE A 76 -2.97 -2.33 -19.52
N GLY A 77 -2.32 -1.36 -20.16
CA GLY A 77 -2.86 -0.01 -20.27
C GLY A 77 -1.84 1.08 -19.97
N PHE A 78 -2.13 2.25 -20.55
CA PHE A 78 -1.23 3.37 -20.79
C PHE A 78 -0.45 3.84 -19.55
N GLN A 79 0.87 3.70 -19.62
CA GLN A 79 1.77 4.64 -18.95
C GLN A 79 3.14 4.62 -19.61
N LEU A 80 3.37 5.58 -20.51
CA LEU A 80 4.72 5.94 -20.92
C LEU A 80 5.36 6.70 -19.75
N GLY A 81 6.05 5.99 -18.86
CA GLY A 81 6.81 6.62 -17.80
C GLY A 81 7.04 5.77 -16.56
N GLY A 82 8.15 6.04 -15.89
CA GLY A 82 8.45 5.53 -14.55
C GLY A 82 7.72 6.34 -13.50
N GLN A 83 6.89 5.68 -12.69
CA GLN A 83 6.28 6.27 -11.50
C GLN A 83 6.80 5.58 -10.25
N ALA A 84 6.87 6.32 -9.15
CA ALA A 84 7.16 5.77 -7.84
C ALA A 84 6.15 6.28 -6.81
N PHE A 85 5.71 5.41 -5.93
CA PHE A 85 4.84 5.76 -4.81
C PHE A 85 5.21 4.94 -3.58
N SER A 86 4.80 5.42 -2.41
CA SER A 86 4.84 4.67 -1.16
C SER A 86 3.45 4.10 -0.90
N GLN A 87 3.37 2.90 -0.32
CA GLN A 87 2.12 2.23 0.03
C GLN A 87 2.16 1.73 1.47
N ILE A 88 1.04 1.81 2.18
CA ILE A 88 0.83 1.13 3.46
C ILE A 88 -0.51 0.40 3.42
N ILE A 89 -0.53 -0.81 3.98
CA ILE A 89 -1.72 -1.67 4.08
C ILE A 89 -1.93 -1.96 5.55
N PHE A 90 -3.04 -1.50 6.11
CA PHE A 90 -3.46 -1.82 7.45
C PHE A 90 -4.29 -3.10 7.45
N LEU A 91 -4.02 -3.97 8.42
CA LEU A 91 -4.63 -5.28 8.58
C LEU A 91 -5.50 -5.21 9.84
N GLN A 92 -6.81 -5.31 9.66
CA GLN A 92 -7.80 -5.00 10.70
C GLN A 92 -7.66 -5.92 11.92
N ASP A 93 -7.63 -7.22 11.67
CA ASP A 93 -7.70 -8.26 12.68
C ASP A 93 -6.66 -9.36 12.42
N LYS A 94 -6.62 -10.36 13.30
CA LYS A 94 -5.71 -11.50 13.18
C LYS A 94 -5.93 -12.28 11.88
N ARG A 95 -7.18 -12.44 11.42
CA ARG A 95 -7.51 -13.18 10.21
C ARG A 95 -6.89 -12.50 8.98
N ALA A 96 -7.12 -11.18 8.82
CA ALA A 96 -6.53 -10.41 7.72
C ALA A 96 -4.99 -10.42 7.77
N TYR A 97 -4.43 -10.38 8.98
CA TYR A 97 -2.98 -10.46 9.15
C TYR A 97 -2.42 -11.83 8.75
N ASP A 98 -3.04 -12.92 9.19
CA ASP A 98 -2.62 -14.28 8.86
C ASP A 98 -2.81 -14.57 7.37
N GLU A 99 -3.89 -14.09 6.75
CA GLU A 99 -4.11 -14.18 5.30
C GLU A 99 -2.99 -13.47 4.52
N PHE A 100 -2.65 -12.24 4.90
CA PHE A 100 -1.57 -11.49 4.25
C PHE A 100 -0.19 -12.11 4.49
N THR A 101 0.04 -12.71 5.66
CA THR A 101 1.34 -13.30 6.05
C THR A 101 1.44 -14.81 5.81
N GLY A 102 0.42 -15.43 5.22
CA GLY A 102 0.36 -16.87 4.95
C GLY A 102 1.28 -17.37 3.82
N GLY A 103 2.05 -16.48 3.19
CA GLY A 103 2.94 -16.79 2.08
C GLY A 103 2.67 -15.88 0.89
N SER A 104 1.97 -16.39 -0.12
CA SER A 104 1.53 -15.58 -1.26
C SER A 104 0.09 -15.13 -1.08
N PHE A 105 -0.15 -13.82 -1.16
CA PHE A 105 -1.46 -13.20 -1.10
C PHE A 105 -1.70 -12.41 -2.39
N GLU A 106 -2.87 -12.52 -2.99
CA GLU A 106 -3.25 -11.74 -4.18
C GLU A 106 -4.48 -10.92 -3.87
N PHE A 107 -4.42 -9.61 -4.12
CA PHE A 107 -5.63 -8.80 -4.16
C PHE A 107 -6.44 -9.25 -5.37
N SER A 108 -7.45 -10.08 -5.11
CA SER A 108 -8.38 -10.53 -6.14
C SER A 108 -9.13 -9.35 -6.74
N ALA A 109 -9.55 -9.47 -8.01
CA ALA A 109 -10.34 -8.44 -8.69
C ALA A 109 -11.69 -8.17 -7.99
N GLN A 110 -12.17 -9.10 -7.17
CA GLN A 110 -13.38 -9.00 -6.37
C GLN A 110 -13.16 -8.29 -5.02
N ALA A 111 -11.93 -8.28 -4.49
CA ALA A 111 -11.56 -7.54 -3.29
C ALA A 111 -11.21 -6.09 -3.68
N SER A 112 -12.22 -5.26 -3.89
CA SER A 112 -12.02 -3.84 -4.16
C SER A 112 -11.39 -3.15 -2.94
N ALA A 113 -10.11 -2.80 -3.04
CA ALA A 113 -9.47 -1.95 -2.05
C ALA A 113 -9.77 -0.49 -2.37
N VAL A 114 -10.31 0.23 -1.40
CA VAL A 114 -10.60 1.66 -1.49
C VAL A 114 -9.27 2.41 -1.60
N ALA A 115 -8.93 2.85 -2.82
CA ALA A 115 -7.74 3.64 -3.11
C ALA A 115 -7.90 5.07 -2.58
N LEU A 116 -7.41 5.33 -1.36
CA LEU A 116 -7.40 6.69 -0.82
C LEU A 116 -6.16 7.42 -1.33
N THR A 117 -6.36 8.24 -2.36
CA THR A 117 -5.38 9.24 -2.81
C THR A 117 -5.39 10.39 -1.81
N ALA A 118 -4.46 10.36 -0.85
CA ALA A 118 -4.25 11.49 0.05
C ALA A 118 -3.52 12.60 -0.72
N GLY A 119 -4.31 13.48 -1.33
CA GLY A 119 -3.89 14.69 -2.04
C GLY A 119 -5.11 15.59 -2.21
N THR A 120 -4.92 16.89 -1.96
CA THR A 120 -5.93 17.94 -2.03
C THR A 120 -7.00 17.71 -3.12
N ASN A 121 -8.26 17.52 -2.71
CA ASN A 121 -9.47 17.49 -3.54
C ASN A 121 -9.65 16.35 -4.57
N ALA A 122 -9.20 15.12 -4.31
CA ALA A 122 -9.55 13.98 -5.17
C ALA A 122 -10.53 13.01 -4.48
N GLN A 123 -11.80 13.38 -4.53
CA GLN A 123 -12.95 12.52 -4.28
C GLN A 123 -13.04 11.48 -5.41
N THR A 124 -12.45 10.29 -5.25
CA THR A 124 -12.92 9.03 -5.87
C THR A 124 -12.07 7.87 -5.36
N SER A 125 -12.65 7.10 -4.45
CA SER A 125 -12.17 5.75 -4.15
C SER A 125 -13.40 4.85 -4.29
N THR A 126 -13.43 4.03 -5.34
CA THR A 126 -14.62 3.32 -5.82
C THR A 126 -14.93 2.10 -4.92
N ALA A 127 -15.79 2.32 -3.93
CA ALA A 127 -16.75 1.32 -3.48
C ALA A 127 -18.13 1.75 -3.97
N GLY A 128 -18.91 0.80 -4.50
CA GLY A 128 -20.11 1.02 -5.30
C GLY A 128 -21.17 1.95 -4.71
N ASN A 129 -21.95 2.54 -5.63
CA ASN A 129 -23.23 3.23 -5.44
C ASN A 129 -23.42 4.02 -4.14
N ALA A 130 -23.06 5.30 -4.16
CA ALA A 130 -23.91 6.33 -3.60
C ALA A 130 -23.64 7.65 -4.32
N ALA A 131 -24.53 8.01 -5.23
CA ALA A 131 -24.66 9.39 -5.68
C ALA A 131 -25.09 10.25 -4.49
N GLY A 132 -24.38 11.34 -4.22
CA GLY A 132 -24.73 12.28 -3.17
C GLY A 132 -23.72 13.41 -3.07
N ALA A 133 -24.04 14.54 -3.68
CA ALA A 133 -23.36 15.81 -3.45
C ALA A 133 -23.51 16.19 -1.97
N GLY A 134 -22.39 16.32 -1.26
CA GLY A 134 -22.36 16.72 0.14
C GLY A 134 -21.02 16.34 0.77
N GLU A 135 -20.39 17.32 1.39
CA GLU A 135 -19.04 17.35 1.99
C GLU A 135 -18.80 16.28 3.08
N THR A 136 -18.92 15.01 2.72
CA THR A 136 -18.74 13.89 3.63
C THR A 136 -17.38 13.31 3.33
N LYS A 137 -16.40 13.60 4.20
CA LYS A 137 -15.13 12.86 4.26
C LYS A 137 -15.48 11.38 4.35
N GLN A 138 -15.45 10.68 3.21
CA GLN A 138 -15.73 9.26 3.14
C GLN A 138 -14.72 8.58 4.08
N LYS A 139 -15.21 8.09 5.22
CA LYS A 139 -14.35 7.40 6.19
C LYS A 139 -13.78 6.20 5.47
N ALA A 140 -12.47 6.25 5.25
CA ALA A 140 -11.66 5.10 4.95
C ALA A 140 -12.18 3.90 5.76
N SER A 141 -12.59 2.85 5.07
CA SER A 141 -13.17 1.66 5.69
C SER A 141 -12.38 0.44 5.22
N TYR A 142 -12.22 -0.54 6.12
CA TYR A 142 -11.60 -1.81 5.77
C TYR A 142 -12.48 -2.56 4.77
N VAL A 143 -11.89 -3.07 3.69
CA VAL A 143 -12.55 -4.02 2.78
C VAL A 143 -11.82 -5.34 2.85
N GLY A 144 -12.54 -6.42 3.15
CA GLY A 144 -11.93 -7.73 3.42
C GLY A 144 -11.01 -7.76 4.64
N GLY A 145 -11.04 -6.75 5.51
CA GLY A 145 -10.11 -6.60 6.64
C GLY A 145 -8.81 -5.85 6.28
N MET A 146 -8.73 -5.24 5.09
CA MET A 146 -7.57 -4.45 4.65
C MET A 146 -7.95 -3.02 4.30
N ALA A 147 -7.08 -2.07 4.63
CA ALA A 147 -7.20 -0.68 4.21
C ALA A 147 -5.86 -0.19 3.66
N THR A 148 -5.85 0.26 2.41
CA THR A 148 -4.64 0.58 1.67
C THR A 148 -4.56 2.08 1.39
N PHE A 149 -3.40 2.67 1.66
CA PHE A 149 -3.13 4.07 1.39
C PHE A 149 -1.87 4.20 0.56
N THR A 150 -1.85 5.18 -0.35
CA THR A 150 -0.69 5.45 -1.20
C THR A 150 -0.33 6.94 -1.19
N MET A 151 0.96 7.22 -1.30
CA MET A 151 1.48 8.58 -1.49
C MET A 151 2.41 8.60 -2.71
N ALA A 152 2.13 9.48 -3.68
CA ALA A 152 3.02 9.69 -4.81
C ALA A 152 4.40 10.19 -4.36
N LYS A 153 5.46 9.79 -5.07
CA LYS A 153 6.82 10.29 -4.85
C LYS A 153 7.20 11.22 -5.99
N GLY A 154 7.76 12.38 -5.66
CA GLY A 154 8.45 13.25 -6.62
C GLY A 154 7.57 14.13 -7.51
N GLY A 155 6.47 14.71 -7.00
CA GLY A 155 5.63 15.65 -7.77
C GLY A 155 4.81 15.02 -8.90
N LEU A 156 4.89 13.69 -9.05
CA LEU A 156 4.14 12.94 -10.03
C LEU A 156 2.66 12.83 -9.60
N MET A 157 1.75 13.01 -10.54
CA MET A 157 0.36 12.59 -10.37
C MET A 157 0.29 11.06 -10.49
N TYR A 158 -0.24 10.39 -9.46
CA TYR A 158 -0.36 8.94 -9.39
C TYR A 158 -1.83 8.55 -9.19
N GLU A 159 -2.31 7.64 -10.04
CA GLU A 159 -3.60 6.98 -9.87
C GLU A 159 -3.36 5.53 -9.45
N ALA A 160 -3.82 5.19 -8.24
CA ALA A 160 -3.54 3.90 -7.63
C ALA A 160 -4.50 2.82 -8.13
N ALA A 161 -4.05 1.98 -9.06
CA ALA A 161 -4.74 0.72 -9.37
C ALA A 161 -4.31 -0.35 -8.34
N ILE A 162 -5.17 -0.70 -7.40
CA ILE A 162 -4.85 -1.70 -6.34
C ILE A 162 -5.15 -3.14 -6.81
N GLY A 163 -5.98 -3.32 -7.83
CA GLY A 163 -6.31 -4.64 -8.38
C GLY A 163 -5.11 -5.34 -9.03
N GLY A 164 -4.98 -6.65 -8.82
CA GLY A 164 -3.94 -7.48 -9.44
C GLY A 164 -2.58 -7.41 -8.74
N GLN A 165 -2.51 -6.82 -7.54
CA GLN A 165 -1.30 -6.83 -6.73
C GLN A 165 -1.11 -8.20 -6.05
N LYS A 166 0.05 -8.81 -6.30
CA LYS A 166 0.53 -10.01 -5.63
C LYS A 166 1.56 -9.64 -4.58
N PHE A 167 1.35 -10.13 -3.37
CA PHE A 167 2.21 -9.98 -2.22
C PHE A 167 2.84 -11.32 -1.86
N ASN A 168 4.11 -11.30 -1.53
CA ASN A 168 4.81 -12.47 -0.99
C ASN A 168 5.46 -12.10 0.33
N PHE A 169 5.19 -12.87 1.38
CA PHE A 169 5.69 -12.63 2.72
C PHE A 169 6.77 -13.65 3.09
N LYS A 170 7.80 -13.17 3.79
CA LYS A 170 8.84 -14.00 4.40
C LYS A 170 9.03 -13.60 5.86
N PRO A 171 8.83 -14.52 6.83
CA PRO A 171 9.06 -14.23 8.25
C PRO A 171 10.52 -13.85 8.51
N LYS A 172 10.74 -13.06 9.56
CA LYS A 172 12.07 -12.69 10.06
C LYS A 172 12.71 -13.83 10.83
#